data_AF-A0A839LGN9-F1
#
_entry.id   AF-A0A839LGN9-F1
#
_cell.length_a   1.000
_cell.length_b   1.000
_cell.length_c   1.000
_cell.angle_alpha   90.00
_cell.angle_beta   90.00
_cell.angle_gamma   90.00
#
_symmetry.space_group_name_H-M   'P 1'
#
loop_
_entity.id
_entity.type
_entity.pdbx_description
1 polymer ?
#
loop_
_entity_poly.entity_id
_entity_poly.type
_entity_poly.pdbx_seq_one_letter_code
_entity_poly.pdbx_strand_id
1 'polypeptide(L)' 'MDTSTLLFSSLTACLVWVTFQAWRMGNERRDVVLLGVLSGLMGTGTAVIAML' A
#
# COMPACT_ATOMS: atom_id res chain seq x y z
N MET A 1 16.44 -12.37 3.92
CA MET A 1 15.16 -11.64 3.91
C MET A 1 14.43 -12.03 5.17
N ASP A 2 14.24 -11.08 6.06
CA ASP A 2 13.64 -11.34 7.36
C ASP A 2 12.13 -11.51 7.23
N THR A 3 11.54 -12.26 8.15
CA THR A 3 10.09 -12.55 8.16
C THR A 3 9.26 -11.28 8.25
N SER A 4 9.73 -10.27 8.98
CA SER A 4 9.13 -8.93 9.06
C SER A 4 9.09 -8.23 7.70
N THR A 5 10.16 -8.31 6.91
CA THR A 5 10.24 -7.69 5.57
C THR A 5 9.22 -8.31 4.61
N LEU A 6 9.05 -9.64 4.66
CA LEU A 6 8.06 -10.35 3.85
C LEU A 6 6.61 -9.99 4.26
N LEU A 7 6.35 -9.85 5.56
CA LEU A 7 5.03 -9.45 6.06
C LEU A 7 4.68 -8.03 5.63
N PHE A 8 5.59 -7.05 5.79
CA PHE A 8 5.33 -5.68 5.37
C PHE A 8 5.19 -5.55 3.85
N SER A 9 5.97 -6.29 3.08
CA SER A 9 5.88 -6.30 1.61
C SER A 9 4.54 -6.86 1.13
N SER A 10 4.06 -7.95 1.73
CA SER A 10 2.76 -8.55 1.35
C SER A 10 1.58 -7.67 1.77
N LEU A 11 1.66 -7.03 2.93
CA LEU A 11 0.66 -6.05 3.39
C LEU A 11 0.59 -4.85 2.43
N THR A 12 1.74 -4.33 1.99
CA THR A 12 1.83 -3.25 0.99
C THR A 12 1.20 -3.66 -0.34
N ALA A 13 1.50 -4.87 -0.82
CA ALA A 13 0.91 -5.38 -2.06
C ALA A 13 -0.62 -5.48 -1.97
N CYS A 14 -1.16 -5.96 -0.84
CA CYS A 14 -2.59 -6.01 -0.60
C CYS A 14 -3.23 -4.61 -0.59
N LEU A 15 -2.61 -3.62 0.05
CA LEU A 15 -3.09 -2.25 0.09
C LEU A 15 -3.12 -1.60 -1.30
N VAL A 16 -2.05 -1.78 -2.08
CA VAL A 16 -2.00 -1.31 -3.48
C VAL A 16 -3.10 -1.97 -4.31
N TRP A 17 -3.32 -3.27 -4.13
CA TRP A 17 -4.37 -4.00 -4.84
C TRP A 17 -5.78 -3.51 -4.49
N VAL A 18 -6.08 -3.33 -3.20
CA VAL A 18 -7.37 -2.79 -2.74
C VAL A 18 -7.56 -1.36 -3.23
N THR A 19 -6.51 -0.54 -3.23
CA THR A 19 -6.53 0.82 -3.80
C THR A 19 -6.85 0.80 -5.29
N PHE A 20 -6.22 -0.09 -6.05
CA PHE A 20 -6.47 -0.25 -7.47
C PHE A 20 -7.91 -0.70 -7.74
N GLN A 21 -8.42 -1.66 -6.96
CA GLN A 21 -9.81 -2.09 -7.07
C GLN A 21 -10.80 -0.97 -6.71
N ALA A 22 -10.52 -0.17 -5.68
CA ALA A 22 -11.32 0.98 -5.31
C ALA A 22 -11.30 2.08 -6.38
N TRP A 23 -10.14 2.34 -6.98
CA TRP A 23 -10.00 3.25 -8.12
C TRP A 23 -10.85 2.80 -9.31
N ARG A 24 -10.85 1.49 -9.59
CA ARG A 24 -11.65 0.91 -10.67
C ARG A 24 -13.16 0.92 -10.40
N MET A 25 -13.58 0.84 -9.13
CA MET A 25 -14.99 0.88 -8.72
C MET A 25 -15.57 2.29 -8.57
N GLY A 26 -14.75 3.35 -8.68
CA GLY A 26 -15.21 4.71 -8.97
C GLY A 26 -16.04 5.41 -7.89
N ASN A 27 -16.03 4.95 -6.64
CA ASN A 27 -17.01 5.35 -5.63
C ASN A 27 -16.97 6.86 -5.29
N GLU A 28 -15.80 7.47 -5.07
CA GLU A 28 -15.65 8.91 -4.88
C GLU A 28 -14.15 9.24 -4.94
N ARG A 29 -13.70 10.07 -5.90
CA ARG A 29 -12.26 10.25 -6.17
C ARG A 29 -11.41 10.69 -4.96
N ARG A 30 -12.03 11.28 -3.93
CA ARG A 30 -11.34 11.68 -2.68
C ARG A 30 -10.94 10.49 -1.83
N ASP A 31 -11.80 9.48 -1.69
CA ASP A 31 -11.48 8.26 -0.92
C ASP A 31 -10.38 7.45 -1.59
N VAL A 32 -10.39 7.40 -2.93
CA VAL A 32 -9.33 6.75 -3.70
C VAL A 32 -7.99 7.47 -3.52
N VAL A 33 -7.99 8.81 -3.48
CA VAL A 33 -6.78 9.60 -3.24
C VAL A 33 -6.25 9.38 -1.81
N LEU A 34 -7.12 9.41 -0.80
CA LEU A 34 -6.72 9.13 0.59
C LEU A 34 -6.16 7.71 0.76
N LEU A 35 -6.81 6.73 0.15
CA LEU A 35 -6.36 5.33 0.17
C LEU A 35 -5.03 5.15 -0.57
N GLY A 36 -4.84 5.84 -1.70
CA GLY A 36 -3.56 5.86 -2.43
C GLY A 36 -2.43 6.51 -1.64
N VAL A 37 -2.68 7.63 -0.96
CA VAL A 37 -1.70 8.30 -0.09
C VAL A 37 -1.30 7.40 1.08
N LEU A 38 -2.28 6.80 1.77
CA LEU A 38 -2.01 5.89 2.89
C LEU A 38 -1.25 4.64 2.46
N SER A 39 -1.62 4.04 1.33
CA SER A 39 -0.93 2.87 0.78
C SER A 39 0.49 3.20 0.32
N GLY A 40 0.69 4.37 -0.30
CA GLY A 40 2.02 4.86 -0.69
C GLY A 40 2.92 5.14 0.51
N LEU A 41 2.37 5.72 1.59
CA LEU A 41 3.09 5.95 2.84
C LEU A 41 3.51 4.62 3.51
N MET A 42 2.62 3.62 3.54
CA MET A 42 2.97 2.29 4.06
C MET A 42 4.01 1.58 3.18
N GLY A 43 3.88 1.68 1.85
CA GLY A 43 4.83 1.07 0.93
C GLY A 43 6.22 1.70 0.99
N THR A 44 6.31 3.02 1.12
CA THR A 44 7.59 3.72 1.32
C THR A 44 8.22 3.35 2.66
N GLY A 45 7.44 3.30 3.76
CA GLY A 45 7.93 2.82 5.06
C GLY A 45 8.48 1.39 5.00
N THR A 46 7.80 0.50 4.27
CA THR A 46 8.26 -0.87 4.04
C THR A 46 9.56 -0.92 3.25
N ALA A 47 9.67 -0.12 2.18
CA ALA A 47 10.88 -0.04 1.36
C ALA A 47 12.08 0.49 2.15
N VAL A 48 11.87 1.51 2.99
CA VAL A 48 12.90 2.06 3.88
C VAL A 48 13.36 1.02 4.90
N ILE A 49 12.43 0.33 5.58
CA ILE A 49 12.78 -0.75 6.52
C ILE A 49 13.50 -1.90 5.80
N ALA A 50 13.11 -2.23 4.57
CA ALA A 50 13.75 -3.29 3.80
C ALA A 50 15.17 -2.93 3.32
N MET A 51 15.51 -1.65 3.23
CA MET A 51 16.83 -1.15 2.81
C MET A 51 17.76 -0.82 3.98
N LEU A 52 17.26 -0.86 5.22
CA LEU A 52 17.98 -0.55 6.45
C LEU A 52 18.45 -1.83 7.14
#